data_AF-A0A6I5VJ69-F1
#
_entry.id   AF-A0A6I5VJ69-F1
#
_cell.length_a   1.000
_cell.length_b   1.000
_cell.length_c   1.000
_cell.angle_alpha   90.00
_cell.angle_beta   90.00
_cell.angle_gamma   90.00
#
_symmetry.space_group_name_H-M   'P 1'
#
loop_
_entity.id
_entity.type
_entity.pdbx_description
1 polymer ?
#
loop_
_entity_poly.entity_id
_entity_poly.type
_entity_poly.pdbx_seq_one_letter_code
_entity_poly.pdbx_strand_id
1 'polypeptide(L)'
;MPDSTSQQQAAVAWRIFFERTRVLLWPRQVPTHPPTPRLTPEDDRLRRLDRTRDLLEQTRSSLVQHGWITGAWFGVTSPGAVGPRRATPAEAFRLLHAPSKVAAGCLVGTILQLVENQDTAPSIADAWSCVDELYEAMHEQLGHGSASVGRIYSHDQRRAHLRALTSWNDEPERRVEDVLELLDRAISRTIVGACVPG
;
A
#
# COMPACT_ATOMS: atom_id res chain seq x y z
N MET A 1 29.43 -6.46 -13.22
CA MET A 1 28.04 -6.94 -13.10
C MET A 1 27.77 -7.36 -11.65
N PRO A 2 27.35 -6.45 -10.75
CA PRO A 2 26.50 -6.79 -9.61
C PRO A 2 25.02 -6.61 -10.04
N ASP A 3 23.96 -7.23 -9.54
CA ASP A 3 23.73 -8.05 -8.35
C ASP A 3 22.43 -8.85 -8.60
N SER A 4 22.53 -10.09 -9.12
CA SER A 4 21.37 -10.98 -9.33
C SER A 4 20.80 -11.52 -8.01
N THR A 5 21.56 -11.37 -6.93
CA THR A 5 21.31 -11.94 -5.61
C THR A 5 20.33 -11.11 -4.77
N SER A 6 20.33 -9.78 -4.92
CA SER A 6 19.45 -8.88 -4.17
C SER A 6 17.98 -8.97 -4.63
N GLN A 7 17.75 -9.00 -5.94
CA GLN A 7 16.42 -9.18 -6.52
C GLN A 7 15.83 -10.58 -6.22
N GLN A 8 16.67 -11.61 -6.20
CA GLN A 8 16.25 -12.97 -5.81
C GLN A 8 15.92 -13.08 -4.32
N GLN A 9 16.68 -12.43 -3.43
CA GLN A 9 16.40 -12.43 -2.00
C GLN A 9 15.13 -11.65 -1.66
N ALA A 10 14.89 -10.52 -2.33
CA ALA A 10 13.61 -9.82 -2.25
C ALA A 10 12.48 -10.75 -2.71
N ALA A 11 12.56 -11.35 -3.90
CA ALA A 11 11.52 -12.23 -4.45
C ALA A 11 11.21 -13.46 -3.57
N VAL A 12 12.20 -14.01 -2.87
CA VAL A 12 12.01 -15.10 -1.91
C VAL A 12 11.33 -14.61 -0.63
N ALA A 13 11.69 -13.43 -0.12
CA ALA A 13 10.99 -12.78 0.98
C ALA A 13 9.54 -12.44 0.61
N TRP A 14 9.29 -11.99 -0.63
CA TRP A 14 7.96 -11.74 -1.21
C TRP A 14 7.07 -12.97 -1.20
N ARG A 15 7.62 -14.11 -1.62
CA ARG A 15 6.89 -15.37 -1.69
C ARG A 15 6.58 -15.90 -0.29
N ILE A 16 7.52 -15.86 0.64
CA ILE A 16 7.29 -16.27 2.03
C ILE A 16 6.31 -15.34 2.73
N PHE A 17 6.36 -14.03 2.45
CA PHE A 17 5.42 -13.06 3.02
C PHE A 17 3.97 -13.36 2.63
N PHE A 18 3.73 -13.57 1.32
CA PHE A 18 2.40 -13.89 0.78
C PHE A 18 1.95 -15.34 0.96
N GLU A 19 2.88 -16.31 1.01
CA GLU A 19 2.57 -17.72 1.25
C GLU A 19 2.33 -18.02 2.74
N ARG A 20 2.95 -17.26 3.68
CA ARG A 20 2.63 -17.36 5.11
C ARG A 20 1.43 -16.53 5.54
N THR A 21 1.13 -15.42 4.86
CA THR A 21 -0.19 -14.75 5.00
C THR A 21 -1.33 -15.55 4.36
N ARG A 22 -1.01 -16.56 3.54
CA ARG A 22 -1.98 -17.41 2.82
C ARG A 22 -2.77 -18.40 3.66
N VAL A 23 -2.57 -18.50 4.98
CA VAL A 23 -3.25 -19.52 5.80
C VAL A 23 -3.84 -18.98 7.11
N LEU A 24 -3.52 -17.76 7.57
CA LEU A 24 -3.90 -17.33 8.91
C LEU A 24 -4.49 -15.92 9.07
N LEU A 25 -4.70 -15.10 8.04
CA LEU A 25 -5.42 -13.82 8.20
C LEU A 25 -6.66 -13.73 7.32
N TRP A 26 -7.89 -13.68 7.82
CA TRP A 26 -8.46 -13.81 9.17
C TRP A 26 -9.98 -14.02 8.89
N PRO A 27 -10.77 -14.67 9.77
CA PRO A 27 -12.13 -15.05 9.44
C PRO A 27 -13.01 -13.84 9.13
N ARG A 28 -13.92 -14.06 8.18
CA ARG A 28 -14.99 -13.15 7.76
C ARG A 28 -15.83 -12.77 8.99
N GLN A 29 -15.54 -11.66 9.66
CA GLN A 29 -16.45 -11.15 10.67
C GLN A 29 -17.73 -10.70 9.97
N VAL A 30 -18.84 -11.38 10.28
CA VAL A 30 -20.18 -11.00 9.84
C VAL A 30 -20.65 -9.91 10.81
N PRO A 31 -20.89 -8.66 10.36
CA PRO A 31 -21.42 -7.64 11.24
C PRO A 31 -22.80 -8.05 11.79
N THR A 32 -23.01 -7.90 13.09
CA THR A 32 -24.27 -8.19 13.81
C THR A 32 -25.28 -7.03 13.80
N HIS A 33 -25.05 -6.02 12.96
CA HIS A 33 -25.91 -4.83 12.89
C HIS A 33 -27.04 -5.00 11.87
N PRO A 34 -28.21 -4.35 12.10
CA PRO A 34 -29.29 -4.32 11.13
C PRO A 34 -28.78 -3.76 9.79
N PRO A 35 -29.33 -4.21 8.64
CA PRO A 35 -28.85 -3.81 7.34
C PRO A 35 -28.93 -2.29 7.23
N THR A 36 -27.77 -1.67 7.03
CA THR A 36 -27.66 -0.26 6.67
C THR A 36 -28.55 0.00 5.45
N PRO A 37 -29.26 1.14 5.35
CA PRO A 37 -29.98 1.47 4.13
C PRO A 37 -29.07 1.27 2.92
N ARG A 38 -29.57 0.53 1.91
CA ARG A 38 -28.79 0.22 0.71
C ARG A 38 -28.45 1.53 0.02
N LEU A 39 -27.17 1.85 0.00
CA LEU A 39 -26.63 2.97 -0.75
C LEU A 39 -26.85 2.72 -2.23
N THR A 40 -26.95 3.79 -3.02
CA THR A 40 -26.92 3.63 -4.47
C THR A 40 -25.51 3.16 -4.87
N PRO A 41 -25.35 2.45 -6.01
CA PRO A 41 -24.03 2.06 -6.49
C PRO A 41 -23.06 3.25 -6.64
N GLU A 42 -23.58 4.43 -6.94
CA GLU A 42 -22.80 5.66 -7.05
C GLU A 42 -22.35 6.17 -5.68
N ASP A 43 -23.25 6.20 -4.68
CA ASP A 43 -22.88 6.57 -3.31
C ASP A 43 -21.81 5.63 -2.74
N ASP A 44 -21.93 4.33 -3.01
CA ASP A 44 -20.93 3.32 -2.62
C ASP A 44 -19.59 3.54 -3.30
N ARG A 45 -19.59 3.92 -4.58
CA ARG A 45 -18.39 4.27 -5.35
C ARG A 45 -17.73 5.51 -4.76
N LEU A 46 -18.48 6.59 -4.54
CA LEU A 46 -17.97 7.85 -4.00
C LEU A 46 -17.38 7.66 -2.60
N ARG A 47 -18.07 6.94 -1.70
CA ARG A 47 -17.55 6.63 -0.36
C ARG A 47 -16.27 5.79 -0.41
N ARG A 48 -16.15 4.88 -1.38
CA ARG A 48 -14.92 4.09 -1.57
C ARG A 48 -13.78 4.97 -2.06
N LEU A 49 -14.02 5.87 -3.00
CA LEU A 49 -13.01 6.83 -3.47
C LEU A 49 -12.54 7.75 -2.35
N ASP A 50 -13.46 8.24 -1.52
CA ASP A 50 -13.17 9.07 -0.36
C ASP A 50 -12.25 8.35 0.65
N ARG A 51 -12.62 7.12 1.06
CA ARG A 51 -11.75 6.29 1.93
C ARG A 51 -10.40 5.96 1.32
N THR A 52 -10.37 5.74 0.00
CA THR A 52 -9.12 5.48 -0.74
C THR A 52 -8.23 6.72 -0.72
N ARG A 53 -8.80 7.92 -0.97
CA ARG A 53 -8.10 9.19 -0.86
C ARG A 53 -7.52 9.38 0.53
N ASP A 54 -8.34 9.21 1.56
CA ASP A 54 -7.92 9.42 2.95
C ASP A 54 -6.77 8.48 3.34
N LEU A 55 -6.79 7.21 2.90
CA LEU A 55 -5.69 6.27 3.16
C LEU A 55 -4.42 6.63 2.37
N LEU A 56 -4.53 7.12 1.13
CA LEU A 56 -3.38 7.63 0.37
C LEU A 56 -2.77 8.87 1.03
N GLU A 57 -3.58 9.80 1.52
CA GLU A 57 -3.14 11.00 2.24
C GLU A 57 -2.45 10.66 3.58
N GLN A 58 -2.99 9.69 4.32
CA GLN A 58 -2.36 9.16 5.53
C GLN A 58 -1.04 8.46 5.21
N THR A 59 -0.99 7.67 4.12
CA THR A 59 0.24 7.01 3.66
C THR A 59 1.32 8.05 3.34
N ARG A 60 0.96 9.08 2.58
CA ARG A 60 1.85 10.20 2.26
C ARG A 60 2.37 10.89 3.51
N SER A 61 1.47 11.23 4.44
CA SER A 61 1.84 11.88 5.70
C SER A 61 2.78 11.01 6.53
N SER A 62 2.52 9.70 6.60
CA SER A 62 3.35 8.74 7.30
C SER A 62 4.75 8.62 6.69
N LEU A 63 4.87 8.56 5.36
CA LEU A 63 6.18 8.53 4.69
C LEU A 63 6.99 9.81 4.92
N VAL A 64 6.34 10.97 5.01
CA VAL A 64 7.01 12.24 5.34
C VAL A 64 7.47 12.27 6.79
N GLN A 65 6.65 11.78 7.72
CA GLN A 65 6.94 11.81 9.16
C GLN A 65 7.94 10.75 9.61
N HIS A 66 7.78 9.53 9.11
CA HIS A 66 8.53 8.36 9.52
C HIS A 66 9.60 7.96 8.51
N GLY A 67 9.67 8.60 7.34
CA GLY A 67 10.66 8.29 6.33
C GLY A 67 10.30 7.10 5.44
N TRP A 68 11.03 7.00 4.34
CA TRP A 68 10.84 6.02 3.28
C TRP A 68 12.05 5.10 3.16
N ILE A 69 11.83 3.84 2.76
CA ILE A 69 12.90 2.85 2.55
C ILE A 69 12.67 1.98 1.32
N THR A 70 13.76 1.52 0.72
CA THR A 70 13.79 0.53 -0.37
C THR A 70 14.42 -0.79 0.07
N GLY A 71 14.03 -1.87 -0.60
CA GLY A 71 14.59 -3.21 -0.41
C GLY A 71 14.20 -3.86 0.93
N ALA A 72 13.23 -3.28 1.63
CA ALA A 72 12.62 -3.82 2.84
C ALA A 72 11.24 -3.21 3.04
N TRP A 73 10.39 -3.90 3.79
CA TRP A 73 9.05 -3.41 4.12
C TRP A 73 9.08 -2.28 5.15
N PHE A 74 9.94 -2.43 6.15
CA PHE A 74 10.10 -1.49 7.25
C PHE A 74 11.57 -1.29 7.56
N GLY A 75 11.88 -0.10 8.05
CA GLY A 75 13.09 0.25 8.76
C GLY A 75 12.82 0.34 10.25
N VAL A 76 13.78 -0.09 11.08
CA VAL A 76 13.72 0.04 12.54
C VAL A 76 14.91 0.85 13.03
N THR A 77 14.71 1.65 14.07
CA THR A 77 15.82 2.34 14.74
C THR A 77 16.74 1.30 15.37
N SER A 78 18.02 1.36 15.06
CA SER A 78 19.05 0.56 15.74
C SER A 78 19.88 1.47 16.63
N PRO A 79 20.10 1.12 17.92
CA PRO A 79 21.00 1.87 18.78
C PRO A 79 22.38 2.05 18.12
N GLY A 80 22.84 3.30 18.03
CA GLY A 80 24.17 3.65 17.49
C GLY A 80 24.29 3.65 15.97
N ALA A 81 23.23 3.36 15.20
CA ALA A 81 23.25 3.46 13.75
C ALA A 81 22.79 4.83 13.25
N VAL A 82 23.41 5.32 12.17
CA VAL A 82 22.93 6.50 11.44
C VAL A 82 21.85 6.03 10.47
N GLY A 83 20.59 6.28 10.84
CA GLY A 83 19.42 5.94 10.03
C GLY A 83 18.79 4.57 10.34
N PRO A 84 17.66 4.27 9.68
CA PRO A 84 16.91 3.05 9.94
C PRO A 84 17.61 1.81 9.36
N ARG A 85 17.69 0.75 10.16
CA ARG A 85 18.11 -0.58 9.68
C ARG A 85 16.93 -1.26 8.99
N ARG A 86 17.16 -1.86 7.82
CA ARG A 86 16.18 -2.74 7.16
C ARG A 86 15.75 -3.88 8.09
N ALA A 87 14.44 -4.00 8.30
CA ALA A 87 13.87 -5.13 9.00
C ALA A 87 14.02 -6.41 8.15
N THR A 88 14.36 -7.52 8.80
CA THR A 88 14.30 -8.84 8.15
C THR A 88 12.86 -9.23 7.84
N PRO A 89 12.61 -10.16 6.90
CA PRO A 89 11.24 -10.61 6.61
C PRO A 89 10.47 -11.12 7.84
N ALA A 90 11.16 -11.77 8.79
CA ALA A 90 10.56 -12.25 10.03
C ALA A 90 10.21 -11.11 11.02
N GLU A 91 10.99 -10.02 11.02
CA GLU A 91 10.70 -8.82 11.81
C GLU A 91 9.51 -8.06 11.21
N ALA A 92 9.43 -7.94 9.89
CA ALA A 92 8.39 -7.17 9.20
C ALA A 92 6.96 -7.57 9.62
N PHE A 93 6.68 -8.87 9.76
CA PHE A 93 5.37 -9.36 10.23
C PHE A 93 5.00 -8.89 11.63
N ARG A 94 5.98 -8.82 12.54
CA ARG A 94 5.76 -8.33 13.91
C ARG A 94 5.55 -6.82 13.94
N LEU A 95 6.17 -6.10 13.01
CA LEU A 95 6.10 -4.64 12.91
C LEU A 95 4.76 -4.14 12.35
N LEU A 96 4.03 -4.96 11.60
CA LEU A 96 2.64 -4.65 11.21
C LEU A 96 1.75 -4.34 12.42
N HIS A 97 1.96 -5.08 13.52
CA HIS A 97 1.20 -4.95 14.76
C HIS A 97 1.90 -4.09 15.84
N ALA A 98 3.04 -3.46 15.50
CA ALA A 98 3.84 -2.69 16.45
C ALA A 98 4.39 -1.41 15.80
N PRO A 99 3.51 -0.48 15.38
CA PRO A 99 3.88 0.69 14.58
C PRO A 99 4.88 1.62 15.28
N SER A 100 4.84 1.69 16.62
CA SER A 100 5.77 2.50 17.42
C SER A 100 7.26 2.12 17.29
N LYS A 101 7.56 0.97 16.67
CA LYS A 101 8.93 0.49 16.43
C LYS A 101 9.41 0.72 15.00
N VAL A 102 8.54 1.23 14.13
CA VAL A 102 8.86 1.49 12.72
C VAL A 102 9.39 2.91 12.58
N ALA A 103 10.57 3.00 11.97
CA ALA A 103 11.30 4.24 11.75
C ALA A 103 11.45 4.59 10.27
N ALA A 104 10.88 3.78 9.37
CA ALA A 104 10.66 4.03 7.94
C ALA A 104 9.79 2.92 7.36
N GLY A 105 9.03 3.21 6.30
CA GLY A 105 8.25 2.21 5.57
C GLY A 105 8.48 2.31 4.06
N CYS A 106 8.39 1.19 3.34
CA CYS A 106 8.18 1.27 1.91
C CYS A 106 6.72 1.64 1.61
N LEU A 107 6.42 2.10 0.40
CA LEU A 107 5.06 2.52 0.01
C LEU A 107 3.98 1.50 0.43
N VAL A 108 4.16 0.24 0.04
CA VAL A 108 3.22 -0.85 0.34
C VAL A 108 3.19 -1.22 1.82
N GLY A 109 4.35 -1.24 2.47
CA GLY A 109 4.47 -1.55 3.90
C GLY A 109 3.73 -0.53 4.75
N THR A 110 3.83 0.76 4.41
CA THR A 110 3.13 1.85 5.09
C THR A 110 1.61 1.73 4.96
N ILE A 111 1.09 1.44 3.76
CA ILE A 111 -0.35 1.21 3.57
C ILE A 111 -0.84 0.05 4.44
N LEU A 112 -0.10 -1.05 4.46
CA LEU A 112 -0.48 -2.23 5.22
C LEU A 112 -0.41 -2.01 6.73
N GLN A 113 0.58 -1.25 7.21
CA GLN A 113 0.64 -0.86 8.62
C GLN A 113 -0.55 0.05 9.01
N LEU A 114 -0.96 0.95 8.13
CA LEU A 114 -2.08 1.84 8.38
C LEU A 114 -3.42 1.09 8.46
N VAL A 115 -3.62 0.00 7.73
CA VAL A 115 -4.88 -0.79 7.86
C VAL A 115 -4.88 -1.79 9.00
N GLU A 116 -3.71 -2.15 9.54
CA GLU A 116 -3.59 -3.03 10.72
C GLU A 116 -3.76 -2.26 12.04
N ASN A 117 -3.65 -0.93 12.00
CA ASN A 117 -3.92 -0.11 13.18
C ASN A 117 -5.43 -0.07 13.47
N GLN A 118 -5.83 -0.70 14.57
CA GLN A 118 -7.25 -0.81 14.97
C GLN A 118 -7.89 0.54 15.30
N ASP A 119 -7.07 1.55 15.61
CA ASP A 119 -7.55 2.92 15.89
C ASP A 119 -7.86 3.69 14.59
N THR A 120 -7.38 3.20 13.44
CA THR A 120 -7.69 3.75 12.13
C THR A 120 -8.85 2.98 11.50
N ALA A 121 -9.79 3.69 10.88
CA ALA A 121 -10.97 3.13 10.23
C ALA A 121 -10.77 2.38 8.88
N PRO A 122 -9.63 2.41 8.15
CA PRO A 122 -9.58 1.85 6.81
C PRO A 122 -9.55 0.33 6.84
N SER A 123 -10.34 -0.27 5.96
CA SER A 123 -10.43 -1.71 5.80
C SER A 123 -9.38 -2.25 4.82
N ILE A 124 -9.17 -3.57 4.83
CA ILE A 124 -8.36 -4.27 3.80
C ILE A 124 -8.87 -3.99 2.38
N ALA A 125 -10.18 -3.78 2.21
CA ALA A 125 -10.73 -3.42 0.90
C ALA A 125 -10.28 -2.02 0.44
N ASP A 126 -10.08 -1.09 1.38
CA ASP A 126 -9.56 0.24 1.09
C ASP A 126 -8.07 0.18 0.76
N ALA A 127 -7.27 -0.67 1.44
CA ALA A 127 -5.88 -0.94 1.04
C ALA A 127 -5.77 -1.47 -0.39
N TRP A 128 -6.61 -2.43 -0.78
CA TRP A 128 -6.61 -2.91 -2.16
C TRP A 128 -7.03 -1.83 -3.17
N SER A 129 -7.96 -0.95 -2.78
CA SER A 129 -8.36 0.17 -3.63
C SER A 129 -7.20 1.18 -3.79
N CYS A 130 -6.39 1.40 -2.74
CA CYS A 130 -5.17 2.20 -2.83
C CYS A 130 -4.13 1.58 -3.75
N VAL A 131 -3.92 0.26 -3.65
CA VAL A 131 -3.01 -0.49 -4.54
C VAL A 131 -3.46 -0.37 -6.00
N ASP A 132 -4.75 -0.48 -6.25
CA ASP A 132 -5.32 -0.35 -7.59
C ASP A 132 -5.06 1.07 -8.14
N GLU A 133 -5.37 2.12 -7.38
CA GLU A 133 -5.16 3.51 -7.86
C GLU A 133 -3.69 3.90 -7.98
N LEU A 134 -2.81 3.43 -7.08
CA LEU A 134 -1.37 3.64 -7.20
C LEU A 134 -0.80 2.96 -8.44
N TYR A 135 -1.28 1.76 -8.77
CA TYR A 135 -0.84 1.06 -9.96
C TYR A 135 -1.26 1.81 -11.23
N GLU A 136 -2.50 2.29 -11.29
CA GLU A 136 -2.98 3.10 -12.41
C GLU A 136 -2.21 4.42 -12.52
N ALA A 137 -1.98 5.13 -11.41
CA ALA A 137 -1.17 6.34 -11.39
C ALA A 137 0.27 6.09 -11.89
N MET A 138 0.87 4.97 -11.50
CA MET A 138 2.20 4.56 -11.95
C MET A 138 2.19 4.28 -13.46
N HIS A 139 1.15 3.61 -13.96
CA HIS A 139 0.97 3.36 -15.40
C HIS A 139 0.85 4.66 -16.20
N GLU A 140 0.06 5.62 -15.74
CA GLU A 140 -0.05 6.94 -16.38
C GLU A 140 1.28 7.69 -16.39
N GLN A 141 2.01 7.67 -15.27
CA GLN A 141 3.31 8.33 -15.15
C GLN A 141 4.33 7.75 -16.14
N LEU A 142 4.24 6.44 -16.42
CA LEU A 142 5.04 5.76 -17.44
C LEU A 142 4.54 5.99 -18.87
N GLY A 143 3.49 6.80 -19.08
CA GLY A 143 2.93 7.11 -20.39
C GLY A 143 1.99 6.03 -20.94
N HIS A 144 1.57 5.07 -20.12
CA HIS A 144 0.57 4.07 -20.50
C HIS A 144 -0.84 4.60 -20.27
N GLY A 145 -1.81 4.06 -21.02
CA GLY A 145 -3.22 4.28 -20.70
C GLY A 145 -3.58 3.67 -19.34
N SER A 146 -4.47 4.33 -18.61
CA SER A 146 -5.04 3.83 -17.35
C SER A 146 -6.48 3.38 -17.51
N ALA A 147 -6.93 2.50 -16.62
CA ALA A 147 -8.33 2.23 -16.43
C ALA A 147 -9.07 3.40 -15.76
N SER A 148 -10.41 3.31 -15.78
CA SER A 148 -11.29 4.23 -15.06
C SER A 148 -11.02 4.22 -13.56
N VAL A 149 -11.14 5.39 -12.93
CA VAL A 149 -10.97 5.57 -11.50
C VAL A 149 -12.03 4.77 -10.73
N GLY A 150 -11.62 4.10 -9.66
CA GLY A 150 -12.47 3.29 -8.79
C GLY A 150 -12.76 1.89 -9.32
N ARG A 151 -12.05 1.45 -10.38
CA ARG A 151 -12.15 0.10 -10.93
C ARG A 151 -11.77 -0.94 -9.89
N ILE A 152 -12.62 -1.95 -9.74
CA ILE A 152 -12.37 -3.08 -8.87
C ILE A 152 -11.72 -4.20 -9.68
N TYR A 153 -10.51 -4.56 -9.30
CA TYR A 153 -9.74 -5.62 -9.95
C TYR A 153 -9.97 -7.00 -9.30
N SER A 154 -9.74 -8.05 -10.08
CA SER A 154 -9.69 -9.41 -9.54
C SER A 154 -8.52 -9.56 -8.57
N HIS A 155 -8.60 -10.56 -7.70
CA HIS A 155 -7.55 -10.81 -6.70
C HIS A 155 -6.18 -11.10 -7.31
N ASP A 156 -6.12 -11.81 -8.45
CA ASP A 156 -4.85 -12.09 -9.12
C ASP A 156 -4.24 -10.85 -9.79
N GLN A 157 -5.08 -9.96 -10.35
CA GLN A 157 -4.62 -8.66 -10.86
C GLN A 157 -4.07 -7.80 -9.72
N ARG A 158 -4.79 -7.71 -8.59
CA ARG A 158 -4.32 -6.99 -7.39
C ARG A 158 -2.96 -7.48 -6.89
N ARG A 159 -2.74 -8.79 -6.90
CA ARG A 159 -1.44 -9.39 -6.55
C ARG A 159 -0.35 -9.09 -7.57
N ALA A 160 -0.70 -8.86 -8.83
CA ALA A 160 0.25 -8.41 -9.85
C ALA A 160 0.57 -6.92 -9.67
N HIS A 161 -0.44 -6.08 -9.45
CA HIS A 161 -0.30 -4.64 -9.19
C HIS A 161 0.61 -4.39 -7.99
N LEU A 162 0.38 -5.10 -6.88
CA LEU A 162 1.19 -4.98 -5.68
C LEU A 162 2.67 -5.33 -5.93
N ARG A 163 2.93 -6.38 -6.72
CA ARG A 163 4.29 -6.79 -7.08
C ARG A 163 4.96 -5.76 -7.96
N ALA A 164 4.23 -5.22 -8.94
CA ALA A 164 4.74 -4.16 -9.81
C ALA A 164 5.08 -2.90 -9.01
N LEU A 165 4.18 -2.43 -8.14
CA LEU A 165 4.40 -1.29 -7.28
C LEU A 165 5.60 -1.47 -6.36
N THR A 166 5.79 -2.67 -5.83
CA THR A 166 6.94 -2.89 -4.96
C THR A 166 8.24 -2.94 -5.74
N SER A 167 8.25 -3.60 -6.90
CA SER A 167 9.41 -3.55 -7.79
C SER A 167 9.76 -2.11 -8.18
N TRP A 168 8.74 -1.29 -8.46
CA TRP A 168 8.90 0.12 -8.80
C TRP A 168 9.42 0.96 -7.61
N ASN A 169 8.97 0.66 -6.38
CA ASN A 169 9.46 1.30 -5.16
C ASN A 169 10.93 0.94 -4.89
N ASP A 170 11.32 -0.30 -5.14
CA ASP A 170 12.63 -0.84 -4.81
C ASP A 170 13.69 -0.61 -5.90
N GLU A 171 13.36 0.12 -6.96
CA GLU A 171 14.32 0.49 -8.01
C GLU A 171 15.49 1.29 -7.39
N PRO A 172 16.77 0.99 -7.70
CA PRO A 172 17.92 1.59 -7.01
C PRO A 172 18.02 3.11 -7.14
N GLU A 173 17.51 3.68 -8.24
CA GLU A 173 17.50 5.12 -8.48
C GLU A 173 16.24 5.81 -7.95
N ARG A 174 15.30 5.05 -7.37
CA ARG A 174 14.07 5.60 -6.79
C ARG A 174 14.43 6.54 -5.66
N ARG A 175 13.71 7.65 -5.61
CA ARG A 175 13.77 8.60 -4.50
C ARG A 175 12.44 8.72 -3.81
N VAL A 176 12.46 9.22 -2.57
CA VAL A 176 11.23 9.49 -1.82
C VAL A 176 10.35 10.50 -2.54
N GLU A 177 10.93 11.48 -3.23
CA GLU A 177 10.17 12.47 -4.00
C GLU A 177 9.32 11.82 -5.10
N ASP A 178 9.84 10.82 -5.80
CA ASP A 178 9.09 10.09 -6.83
C ASP A 178 7.90 9.34 -6.23
N VAL A 179 8.08 8.76 -5.04
CA VAL A 179 7.03 8.02 -4.32
C VAL A 179 5.92 8.98 -3.85
N LEU A 180 6.31 10.16 -3.37
CA LEU A 180 5.36 11.21 -2.99
C LEU A 180 4.61 11.77 -4.21
N GLU A 181 5.29 11.94 -5.35
CA GLU A 181 4.65 12.35 -6.60
C GLU A 181 3.64 11.30 -7.09
N LEU A 182 3.99 10.01 -7.01
CA LEU A 182 3.07 8.93 -7.33
C LEU A 182 1.81 8.94 -6.44
N LEU A 183 2.00 9.17 -5.14
CA LEU A 183 0.89 9.32 -4.18
C LEU A 183 0.02 10.54 -4.53
N ASP A 184 0.63 11.69 -4.81
CA ASP A 184 -0.08 12.93 -5.18
C ASP A 184 -0.89 12.73 -6.46
N ARG A 185 -0.37 11.94 -7.42
CA ARG A 185 -1.10 11.56 -8.62
C ARG A 185 -2.27 10.63 -8.32
N ALA A 186 -2.09 9.60 -7.49
CA ALA A 186 -3.17 8.70 -7.08
C ALA A 186 -4.28 9.43 -6.30
N ILE A 187 -3.91 10.37 -5.41
CA ILE A 187 -4.85 11.25 -4.70
C ILE A 187 -5.62 12.13 -5.69
N SER A 188 -4.92 12.72 -6.67
CA SER A 188 -5.57 13.53 -7.70
C SER A 188 -6.57 12.71 -8.52
N ARG A 189 -6.23 11.46 -8.85
CA ARG A 189 -7.13 10.53 -9.55
C ARG A 189 -8.41 10.29 -8.76
N THR A 190 -8.35 10.05 -7.45
CA THR A 190 -9.56 9.81 -6.64
C THR A 190 -10.45 11.06 -6.55
N ILE A 191 -9.86 12.26 -6.45
CA ILE A 191 -10.60 13.53 -6.47
C ILE A 191 -11.31 13.71 -7.82
N VAL A 192 -10.60 13.57 -8.94
CA VAL A 192 -11.18 13.70 -10.28
C VAL A 192 -12.28 12.65 -10.50
N GLY A 193 -12.02 11.40 -10.10
CA GLY A 193 -13.00 10.32 -10.22
C GLY A 193 -14.27 10.53 -9.40
N ALA A 194 -14.21 11.30 -8.30
CA ALA A 194 -15.37 11.68 -7.52
C ALA A 194 -16.18 12.82 -8.15
N CYS A 195 -15.57 13.63 -9.02
CA CYS A 195 -16.23 14.73 -9.73
C CYS A 195 -16.84 14.30 -11.08
N VAL A 196 -16.38 13.19 -11.66
CA VAL A 196 -16.89 12.67 -12.94
C VAL A 196 -17.92 11.57 -12.68
N PRO A 197 -19.12 11.63 -13.28
CA PRO A 197 -20.11 10.55 -13.18
C PRO A 197 -19.52 9.26 -13.76
N GLY A 198 -19.73 8.16 -13.02
CA GLY A 198 -19.23 6.82 -13.35
C GLY A 198 -19.94 6.15 -14.53
#